data_AF-A0A172QS83-F1
#
_entry.id   AF-A0A172QS83-F1
#
_cell.length_a   1.000
_cell.length_b   1.000
_cell.length_c   1.000
_cell.angle_alpha   90.00
_cell.angle_beta   90.00
_cell.angle_gamma   90.00
#
_symmetry.space_group_name_H-M   'P 1'
#
loop_
_entity.id
_entity.type
_entity.pdbx_description
1 polymer ?
#
loop_
_entity_poly.entity_id
_entity_poly.type
_entity_poly.pdbx_seq_one_letter_code
_entity_poly.pdbx_strand_id
1 'polypeptide(L)'
;MVDCSAIQAALSAKLDGEPPGLEDTVIEAHLANCEECRNYYNRAAELNRMLNFCVAEPRTLTPPDLSAIILAEVEPEWRKHANARVIGAMLSRVVLVILGVAYLAWGVIQLGDTTSISVQEDPLTSRLVAEAVAFRFGLAVGLFFAAWKPRIIAGLLPVFATMWTFSAGFAARDLVFGVADSQTGWSLALLLISTVVLALAWVNSFGTGVFRRTWNSLNATPA
;
A
#
# COMPACT_ATOMS: atom_id res chain seq x y z
N MET A 1 14.82 35.67 -47.07
CA MET A 1 13.94 36.28 -46.05
C MET A 1 13.98 35.36 -44.86
N VAL A 2 14.51 35.83 -43.73
CA VAL A 2 14.50 35.07 -42.47
C VAL A 2 13.12 35.23 -41.85
N ASP A 3 12.53 34.14 -41.41
CA ASP A 3 11.21 34.15 -40.76
C ASP A 3 11.31 34.69 -39.32
N CYS A 4 10.28 35.40 -38.88
CA CYS A 4 10.21 35.96 -37.52
C CYS A 4 10.31 34.85 -36.46
N SER A 5 9.81 33.65 -36.74
CA SER A 5 9.89 32.49 -35.85
C SER A 5 11.34 32.06 -35.57
N ALA A 6 12.19 32.06 -36.59
CA ALA A 6 13.61 31.71 -36.47
C ALA A 6 14.39 32.75 -35.66
N ILE A 7 14.04 34.04 -35.82
CA ILE A 7 14.64 35.13 -35.03
C ILE A 7 14.21 35.05 -33.57
N GLN A 8 12.94 34.73 -33.29
CA GLN A 8 12.46 34.55 -31.90
C GLN A 8 13.14 33.38 -31.20
N ALA A 9 13.32 32.24 -31.90
CA ALA A 9 14.05 31.09 -31.36
C ALA A 9 15.52 31.44 -31.05
N ALA A 10 16.19 32.16 -31.95
CA ALA A 10 17.56 32.63 -31.73
C ALA A 10 17.67 33.61 -30.55
N LEU A 11 16.68 34.49 -30.38
CA LEU A 11 16.58 35.39 -29.23
C LEU A 11 16.37 34.66 -27.90
N SER A 12 15.52 33.62 -27.88
CA SER A 12 15.30 32.78 -26.71
C SER A 12 16.59 32.06 -26.30
N ALA A 13 17.26 31.41 -27.26
CA ALA A 13 18.55 30.75 -27.02
C ALA A 13 19.58 31.72 -26.42
N LYS A 14 19.65 32.96 -26.95
CA LYS A 14 20.55 34.00 -26.44
C LYS A 14 20.22 34.43 -25.00
N LEU A 15 18.93 34.43 -24.62
CA LEU A 15 18.49 34.72 -23.25
C LEU A 15 18.81 33.59 -22.26
N ASP A 16 18.83 32.34 -22.74
CA ASP A 16 19.16 31.15 -21.94
C ASP A 16 20.67 30.84 -21.90
N GLY A 17 21.49 31.60 -22.64
CA GLY A 17 22.94 31.40 -22.74
C GLY A 17 23.36 30.28 -23.71
N GLU A 18 22.44 29.82 -24.55
CA GLU A 18 22.65 28.80 -25.56
C GLU A 18 23.06 29.40 -26.92
N PRO A 19 23.72 28.63 -27.81
CA PRO A 19 24.13 29.12 -29.11
C PRO A 19 22.91 29.45 -30.00
N PRO A 20 22.79 30.69 -30.53
CA PRO A 20 21.58 31.15 -31.22
C PRO A 20 21.36 30.55 -32.62
N GLY A 21 22.33 29.81 -33.17
CA GLY A 21 22.23 29.14 -34.48
C GLY A 21 22.19 30.06 -35.70
N LEU A 22 21.98 31.37 -35.51
CA LEU A 22 22.07 32.43 -36.52
C LEU A 22 23.20 33.40 -36.17
N GLU A 23 23.77 34.05 -37.19
CA GLU A 23 24.74 35.13 -36.97
C GLU A 23 24.08 36.35 -36.31
N ASP A 24 24.78 36.94 -35.33
CA ASP A 24 24.31 38.12 -34.60
C ASP A 24 23.98 39.30 -35.53
N THR A 25 24.71 39.47 -36.62
CA THR A 25 24.49 40.51 -37.64
C THR A 25 23.10 40.41 -38.29
N VAL A 26 22.62 39.18 -38.52
CA VAL A 26 21.31 38.90 -39.11
C VAL A 26 20.20 39.18 -38.10
N ILE A 27 20.44 38.84 -36.83
CA ILE A 27 19.51 39.08 -35.73
C ILE A 27 19.33 40.59 -35.51
N GLU A 28 20.43 41.35 -35.46
CA GLU A 28 20.43 42.81 -35.28
C GLU A 28 19.76 43.54 -36.45
N ALA A 29 20.06 43.14 -37.69
CA ALA A 29 19.44 43.72 -38.88
C ALA A 29 17.91 43.49 -38.91
N HIS A 30 17.45 42.32 -38.46
CA HIS A 30 16.02 42.02 -38.36
C HIS A 30 15.35 42.80 -37.22
N LEU A 31 16.01 42.90 -36.05
CA LEU A 31 15.51 43.69 -34.92
C LEU A 31 15.40 45.19 -35.25
N ALA A 32 16.23 45.71 -36.15
CA ALA A 32 16.16 47.11 -36.61
C ALA A 32 14.88 47.40 -37.42
N ASN A 33 14.39 46.43 -38.19
CA ASN A 33 13.28 46.59 -39.12
C ASN A 33 11.95 45.97 -38.67
N CYS A 34 11.96 45.09 -37.66
CA CYS A 34 10.77 44.38 -37.20
C CYS A 34 10.38 44.80 -35.76
N GLU A 35 9.24 45.49 -35.63
CA GLU A 35 8.69 45.92 -34.34
C GLU A 35 8.21 44.73 -33.49
N GLU A 36 7.66 43.70 -34.11
CA GLU A 36 7.12 42.52 -33.43
C GLU A 36 8.21 41.73 -32.68
N CYS A 37 9.35 41.47 -33.33
CA CYS A 37 10.50 40.80 -32.70
C CYS A 37 11.12 41.65 -31.59
N ARG A 38 11.08 42.98 -31.70
CA ARG A 38 11.55 43.90 -30.65
C ARG A 38 10.65 43.83 -29.41
N ASN A 39 9.33 43.80 -29.62
CA ASN A 39 8.35 43.65 -28.54
C ASN A 39 8.40 42.26 -27.89
N TYR A 40 8.71 41.21 -28.66
CA TYR A 40 8.96 39.87 -28.13
C TYR A 40 10.20 39.86 -27.22
N TYR A 41 11.33 40.42 -27.69
CA TYR A 41 12.57 40.48 -26.92
C TYR A 41 12.40 41.18 -25.58
N ASN A 42 11.75 42.34 -25.57
CA ASN A 42 11.58 43.14 -24.36
C ASN A 42 10.75 42.38 -23.31
N ARG A 43 9.67 41.70 -23.73
CA ARG A 43 8.84 40.86 -22.86
C ARG A 43 9.61 39.66 -22.31
N ALA A 44 10.38 38.98 -23.17
CA ALA A 44 11.19 37.83 -22.77
C ALA A 44 12.32 38.23 -21.80
N ALA A 45 12.99 39.36 -22.03
CA ALA A 45 14.04 39.89 -21.14
C ALA A 45 13.49 40.41 -19.80
N GLU A 46 12.26 40.93 -19.76
CA GLU A 46 11.57 41.28 -18.53
C GLU A 46 11.23 40.03 -17.70
N LEU A 47 10.65 39.00 -18.33
CA LEU A 47 10.37 37.72 -17.68
C LEU A 47 11.64 37.06 -17.14
N ASN A 48 12.72 37.04 -17.94
CA ASN A 48 14.01 36.49 -17.52
C ASN A 48 14.57 37.23 -16.29
N ARG A 49 14.47 38.58 -16.26
CA ARG A 49 14.82 39.35 -15.05
C ARG A 49 13.96 38.99 -13.85
N MET A 50 12.65 38.82 -14.02
CA MET A 50 11.75 38.43 -12.92
C MET A 50 12.11 37.05 -12.35
N LEU A 51 12.48 36.09 -13.21
CA LEU A 51 12.87 34.73 -12.81
C LEU A 51 14.28 34.69 -12.18
N ASN A 52 15.20 35.55 -12.63
CA ASN A 52 16.57 35.63 -12.11
C ASN A 52 16.68 36.18 -10.68
N PHE A 53 15.62 36.75 -10.09
CA PHE A 53 15.63 37.12 -8.67
C PHE A 53 15.70 35.91 -7.72
N CYS A 54 15.42 34.69 -8.20
CA CYS A 54 15.56 33.45 -7.44
C CYS A 54 16.88 32.71 -7.71
N VAL A 55 17.67 33.16 -8.69
CA VAL A 55 18.98 32.60 -8.98
C VAL A 55 19.98 33.33 -8.09
N ALA A 56 20.33 32.69 -6.97
CA ALA A 56 21.41 33.14 -6.12
C ALA A 56 22.65 33.48 -6.97
N GLU A 57 23.37 34.55 -6.61
CA GLU A 57 24.66 34.94 -7.21
C GLU A 57 25.49 33.70 -7.57
N PRO A 58 26.23 33.71 -8.70
CA PRO A 58 27.05 32.58 -9.12
C PRO A 58 28.08 32.29 -8.03
N ARG A 59 27.70 31.37 -7.16
CA ARG A 59 28.49 30.87 -6.05
C ARG A 59 29.62 30.09 -6.70
N THR A 60 30.79 30.69 -6.70
CA THR A 60 32.07 29.99 -6.83
C THR A 60 32.31 28.98 -5.69
N LEU A 61 31.36 28.83 -4.76
CA LEU A 61 31.29 27.70 -3.84
C LEU A 61 30.54 26.54 -4.48
N THR A 62 31.28 25.49 -4.81
CA THR A 62 30.76 24.12 -4.80
C THR A 62 29.84 23.97 -3.59
N PRO A 63 28.55 23.66 -3.77
CA PRO A 63 27.64 23.48 -2.65
C PRO A 63 28.27 22.46 -1.68
N PRO A 64 28.34 22.75 -0.37
CA PRO A 64 28.84 21.76 0.58
C PRO A 64 28.02 20.49 0.42
N ASP A 65 28.68 19.33 0.42
CA ASP A 65 28.00 18.05 0.27
C ASP A 65 27.17 17.78 1.53
N LEU A 66 25.91 18.19 1.49
CA LEU A 66 24.93 18.00 2.56
C LEU A 66 24.26 16.63 2.47
N SER A 67 24.65 15.76 1.53
CA SER A 67 24.02 14.46 1.35
C SER A 67 24.05 13.62 2.63
N ALA A 68 25.19 13.59 3.33
CA ALA A 68 25.35 12.85 4.58
C ALA A 68 24.48 13.40 5.73
N ILE A 69 24.32 14.73 5.81
CA ILE A 69 23.48 15.38 6.83
C ILE A 69 22.00 15.15 6.52
N ILE A 70 21.60 15.26 5.26
CA ILE A 70 20.23 15.01 4.81
C ILE A 70 19.87 13.53 5.03
N LEU A 71 20.77 12.60 4.71
CA LEU A 71 20.59 11.17 4.98
C LEU A 71 20.48 10.89 6.48
N ALA A 72 21.35 11.48 7.31
CA ALA A 72 21.34 11.31 8.75
C ALA A 72 20.06 11.85 9.43
N GLU A 73 19.48 12.94 8.93
CA GLU A 73 18.26 13.54 9.48
C GLU A 73 16.99 12.82 8.98
N VAL A 74 16.97 12.34 7.73
CA VAL A 74 15.80 11.68 7.12
C VAL A 74 15.72 10.18 7.48
N GLU A 75 16.86 9.51 7.65
CA GLU A 75 16.89 8.07 7.99
C GLU A 75 16.23 7.68 9.33
N PRO A 76 16.33 8.40 10.46
CA PRO A 76 15.75 7.94 11.71
C PRO A 76 14.23 7.78 11.63
N GLU A 77 13.52 8.70 10.97
CA GLU A 77 12.06 8.63 10.84
C GLU A 77 11.62 7.54 9.85
N TRP A 78 12.30 7.40 8.72
CA TRP A 78 12.01 6.34 7.76
C TRP A 78 12.34 4.94 8.30
N ARG A 79 13.46 4.81 9.03
CA ARG A 79 13.92 3.57 9.63
C ARG A 79 13.04 3.14 10.82
N LYS A 80 12.50 4.08 11.61
CA LYS A 80 11.46 3.79 12.63
C LYS A 80 10.19 3.22 11.99
N HIS A 81 9.68 3.84 10.93
CA HIS A 81 8.48 3.37 10.24
C HIS A 81 8.71 2.02 9.53
N ALA A 82 9.89 1.81 8.95
CA ALA A 82 10.28 0.54 8.35
C ALA A 82 10.41 -0.56 9.43
N ASN A 83 11.07 -0.28 10.54
CA ASN A 83 11.23 -1.23 11.64
C ASN A 83 9.89 -1.58 12.31
N ALA A 84 9.01 -0.61 12.54
CA ALA A 84 7.68 -0.86 13.10
C ALA A 84 6.86 -1.79 12.20
N ARG A 85 6.97 -1.67 10.87
CA ARG A 85 6.32 -2.59 9.92
C ARG A 85 6.93 -3.98 9.94
N VAL A 86 8.25 -4.09 9.99
CA VAL A 86 8.96 -5.36 10.07
C VAL A 86 8.60 -6.10 11.36
N ILE A 87 8.58 -5.39 12.49
CA ILE A 87 8.15 -5.92 13.80
C ILE A 87 6.67 -6.31 13.77
N GLY A 88 5.79 -5.48 13.22
CA GLY A 88 4.36 -5.79 13.07
C GLY A 88 4.09 -7.01 12.18
N ALA A 89 4.89 -7.19 11.11
CA ALA A 89 4.83 -8.36 10.25
C ALA A 89 5.31 -9.63 10.98
N MET A 90 6.36 -9.54 11.80
CA MET A 90 6.81 -10.66 12.61
C MET A 90 5.80 -11.02 13.70
N LEU A 91 5.29 -10.04 14.44
CA LEU A 91 4.28 -10.23 15.47
C LEU A 91 3.02 -10.88 14.91
N SER A 92 2.50 -10.37 13.79
CA SER A 92 1.32 -10.97 13.15
C SER A 92 1.55 -12.42 12.74
N ARG A 93 2.73 -12.79 12.22
CA ARG A 93 3.07 -14.20 11.93
C ARG A 93 3.06 -15.07 13.18
N VAL A 94 3.68 -14.61 14.26
CA VAL A 94 3.69 -15.34 15.54
C VAL A 94 2.27 -15.56 16.03
N VAL A 95 1.43 -14.52 15.99
CA VAL A 95 0.03 -14.63 16.41
C VAL A 95 -0.78 -15.56 15.50
N LEU A 96 -0.56 -15.55 14.18
CA LEU A 96 -1.21 -16.49 13.24
C LEU A 96 -0.82 -17.94 13.56
N VAL A 97 0.44 -18.21 13.89
CA VAL A 97 0.89 -19.55 14.31
C VAL A 97 0.22 -19.96 15.61
N ILE A 98 0.18 -19.07 16.61
CA ILE A 98 -0.48 -19.34 17.90
C ILE A 98 -1.97 -19.67 17.68
N LEU A 99 -2.67 -18.89 16.87
CA LEU A 99 -4.08 -19.14 16.54
C LEU A 99 -4.27 -20.47 15.79
N GLY A 100 -3.39 -20.78 14.83
CA GLY A 100 -3.38 -22.06 14.14
C GLY A 100 -3.21 -23.24 15.10
N VAL A 101 -2.28 -23.13 16.06
CA VAL A 101 -2.09 -24.14 17.11
C VAL A 101 -3.33 -24.25 18.00
N ALA A 102 -3.96 -23.13 18.36
CA ALA A 102 -5.19 -23.14 19.17
C ALA A 102 -6.34 -23.87 18.45
N TYR A 103 -6.56 -23.61 17.15
CA TYR A 103 -7.56 -24.35 16.36
C TYR A 103 -7.23 -25.84 16.26
N LEU A 104 -5.96 -26.18 16.03
CA LEU A 104 -5.51 -27.57 15.91
C LEU A 104 -5.69 -28.32 17.23
N ALA A 105 -5.22 -27.74 18.35
CA ALA A 105 -5.37 -28.33 19.68
C ALA A 105 -6.85 -28.53 20.03
N TRP A 106 -7.70 -27.53 19.74
CA TRP A 106 -9.13 -27.66 19.97
C TRP A 106 -9.76 -28.76 19.09
N GLY A 107 -9.40 -28.83 17.81
CA GLY A 107 -9.86 -29.91 16.93
C GLY A 107 -9.46 -31.30 17.45
N VAL A 108 -8.23 -31.45 17.96
CA VAL A 108 -7.72 -32.71 18.52
C VAL A 108 -8.44 -33.08 19.81
N ILE A 109 -8.66 -32.13 20.73
CA ILE A 109 -9.41 -32.37 21.97
C ILE A 109 -10.82 -32.85 21.64
N GLN A 110 -11.50 -32.16 20.72
CA GLN A 110 -12.86 -32.52 20.31
C GLN A 110 -12.92 -33.90 19.64
N LEU A 111 -11.90 -34.27 18.85
CA LEU A 111 -11.80 -35.60 18.27
C LEU A 111 -11.65 -36.67 19.37
N GLY A 112 -10.85 -36.41 20.40
CA GLY A 112 -10.73 -37.28 21.58
C GLY A 112 -12.07 -37.49 22.28
N ASP A 113 -12.83 -36.43 22.51
CA ASP A 113 -14.15 -36.51 23.13
C ASP A 113 -15.12 -37.37 22.30
N THR A 114 -15.07 -37.30 20.97
CA THR A 114 -15.93 -38.15 20.11
C THR A 114 -15.66 -39.64 20.20
N THR A 115 -14.43 -40.06 20.54
CA THR A 115 -14.12 -41.50 20.68
C THR A 115 -14.82 -42.15 21.87
N SER A 116 -15.29 -41.35 22.82
CA SER A 116 -16.09 -41.80 23.97
C SER A 116 -17.58 -41.97 23.65
N ILE A 117 -18.07 -41.33 22.57
CA ILE A 117 -19.44 -41.48 22.06
C ILE A 117 -19.42 -42.65 21.08
N SER A 118 -20.14 -43.73 21.38
CA SER A 118 -20.20 -44.84 20.45
C SER A 118 -20.89 -44.40 19.15
N VAL A 119 -20.22 -44.58 18.00
CA VAL A 119 -20.76 -44.26 16.66
C VAL A 119 -22.11 -44.97 16.40
N GLN A 120 -22.38 -46.02 17.17
CA GLN A 120 -23.57 -46.86 17.09
C GLN A 120 -24.80 -46.24 17.80
N GLU A 121 -24.61 -45.37 18.80
CA GLU A 121 -25.71 -44.76 19.56
C GLU A 121 -26.29 -43.51 18.88
N ASP A 122 -25.45 -42.67 18.27
CA ASP A 122 -25.91 -41.52 17.50
C ASP A 122 -25.00 -41.19 16.29
N PRO A 123 -25.34 -41.69 15.09
CA PRO A 123 -24.55 -41.49 13.90
C PRO A 123 -24.64 -40.07 13.32
N LEU A 124 -25.62 -39.26 13.73
CA LEU A 124 -25.78 -37.90 13.21
C LEU A 124 -24.81 -36.95 13.91
N THR A 125 -24.77 -36.98 15.25
CA THR A 125 -23.90 -36.10 16.05
C THR A 125 -22.43 -36.39 15.80
N SER A 126 -22.03 -37.66 15.71
CA SER A 126 -20.65 -38.04 15.37
C SER A 126 -20.19 -37.47 14.02
N ARG A 127 -21.07 -37.45 13.00
CA ARG A 127 -20.78 -36.83 11.69
C ARG A 127 -20.64 -35.31 11.79
N LEU A 128 -21.55 -34.64 12.49
CA LEU A 128 -21.50 -33.18 12.68
C LEU A 128 -20.23 -32.74 13.42
N VAL A 129 -19.82 -33.50 14.44
CA VAL A 129 -18.58 -33.22 15.16
C VAL A 129 -17.36 -33.47 14.27
N ALA A 130 -17.33 -34.57 13.50
CA ALA A 130 -16.26 -34.84 12.55
C ALA A 130 -16.12 -33.72 11.50
N GLU A 131 -17.24 -33.21 10.99
CA GLU A 131 -17.27 -32.07 10.06
C GLU A 131 -16.73 -30.79 10.73
N ALA A 132 -17.15 -30.51 11.97
CA ALA A 132 -16.64 -29.37 12.72
C ALA A 132 -15.13 -29.48 13.01
N VAL A 133 -14.61 -30.68 13.29
CA VAL A 133 -13.17 -30.93 13.46
C VAL A 133 -12.44 -30.69 12.14
N ALA A 134 -12.97 -31.17 11.02
CA ALA A 134 -12.38 -30.95 9.69
C ALA A 134 -12.28 -29.45 9.37
N PHE A 135 -13.33 -28.66 9.68
CA PHE A 135 -13.28 -27.21 9.53
C PHE A 135 -12.16 -26.57 10.38
N ARG A 136 -12.02 -26.95 11.65
CA ARG A 136 -10.96 -26.41 12.53
C ARG A 136 -9.56 -26.73 12.01
N PHE A 137 -9.34 -27.94 11.51
CA PHE A 137 -8.07 -28.30 10.88
C PHE A 137 -7.82 -27.52 9.59
N GLY A 138 -8.85 -27.33 8.76
CA GLY A 138 -8.76 -26.47 7.58
C GLY A 138 -8.34 -25.05 7.90
N LEU A 139 -8.96 -24.44 8.92
CA LEU A 139 -8.60 -23.10 9.40
C LEU A 139 -7.18 -23.05 9.96
N ALA A 140 -6.78 -24.04 10.76
CA ALA A 140 -5.42 -24.13 11.32
C ALA A 140 -4.36 -24.18 10.21
N VAL A 141 -4.55 -25.06 9.22
CA VAL A 141 -3.65 -25.20 8.06
C VAL A 141 -3.61 -23.89 7.26
N GLY A 142 -4.76 -23.27 7.03
CA GLY A 142 -4.84 -21.96 6.36
C GLY A 142 -4.04 -20.87 7.08
N LEU A 143 -4.11 -20.80 8.41
CA LEU A 143 -3.36 -19.85 9.22
C LEU A 143 -1.85 -20.14 9.21
N PHE A 144 -1.44 -21.40 9.29
CA PHE A 144 -0.02 -21.78 9.16
C PHE A 144 0.53 -21.41 7.78
N PHE A 145 -0.25 -21.63 6.72
CA PHE A 145 0.17 -21.29 5.37
C PHE A 145 0.23 -19.77 5.15
N ALA A 146 -0.71 -19.03 5.75
CA ALA A 146 -0.67 -17.57 5.79
C ALA A 146 0.58 -17.05 6.53
N ALA A 147 0.97 -17.69 7.64
CA ALA A 147 2.17 -17.34 8.40
C ALA A 147 3.47 -17.62 7.62
N TRP A 148 3.53 -18.73 6.86
CA TRP A 148 4.67 -19.05 5.99
C TRP A 148 4.75 -18.10 4.80
N LYS A 149 3.63 -17.92 4.08
CA LYS A 149 3.58 -17.17 2.81
C LYS A 149 2.53 -16.06 2.86
N PRO A 150 2.90 -14.84 3.33
CA PRO A 150 1.98 -13.71 3.50
C PRO A 150 1.25 -13.27 2.24
N ARG A 151 1.77 -13.59 1.04
CA ARG A 151 1.10 -13.28 -0.24
C ARG A 151 -0.30 -13.90 -0.34
N ILE A 152 -0.58 -14.96 0.43
CA ILE A 152 -1.85 -15.71 0.40
C ILE A 152 -2.91 -15.06 1.32
N ILE A 153 -2.50 -14.19 2.24
CA ILE A 153 -3.41 -13.54 3.20
C ILE A 153 -4.56 -12.81 2.47
N ALA A 154 -4.27 -12.16 1.34
CA ALA A 154 -5.28 -11.46 0.54
C ALA A 154 -6.40 -12.40 0.04
N GLY A 155 -6.09 -13.66 -0.26
CA GLY A 155 -7.07 -14.66 -0.69
C GLY A 155 -7.81 -15.34 0.47
N LEU A 156 -7.18 -15.46 1.64
CA LEU A 156 -7.79 -16.09 2.82
C LEU A 156 -8.71 -15.13 3.58
N LEU A 157 -8.46 -13.83 3.52
CA LEU A 157 -9.21 -12.83 4.28
C LEU A 157 -10.72 -12.83 3.95
N PRO A 158 -11.18 -12.89 2.67
CA PRO A 158 -12.59 -13.04 2.36
C PRO A 158 -13.21 -14.32 2.94
N VAL A 159 -12.49 -15.44 2.93
CA VAL A 159 -12.98 -16.71 3.47
C VAL A 159 -13.22 -16.60 4.98
N PHE A 160 -12.22 -16.15 5.75
CA PHE A 160 -12.37 -15.97 7.20
C PHE A 160 -13.42 -14.91 7.56
N ALA A 161 -13.44 -13.79 6.83
CA ALA A 161 -14.39 -12.71 7.08
C ALA A 161 -15.84 -13.16 6.85
N THR A 162 -16.13 -13.79 5.70
CA THR A 162 -17.47 -14.30 5.41
C THR A 162 -17.88 -15.39 6.40
N MET A 163 -16.99 -16.33 6.72
CA MET A 163 -17.23 -17.36 7.72
C MET A 163 -17.58 -16.73 9.09
N TRP A 164 -16.87 -15.69 9.50
CA TRP A 164 -17.20 -14.95 10.71
C TRP A 164 -18.57 -14.28 10.62
N THR A 165 -18.86 -13.56 9.53
CA THR A 165 -20.13 -12.85 9.35
C THR A 165 -21.33 -13.79 9.40
N PHE A 166 -21.28 -14.91 8.67
CA PHE A 166 -22.38 -15.88 8.69
C PHE A 166 -22.50 -16.57 10.04
N SER A 167 -21.39 -16.98 10.66
CA SER A 167 -21.40 -17.59 11.99
C SER A 167 -21.98 -16.65 13.03
N ALA A 168 -21.61 -15.36 12.98
CA ALA A 168 -22.16 -14.34 13.87
C ALA A 168 -23.66 -14.15 13.66
N GLY A 169 -24.15 -14.22 12.41
CA GLY A 169 -25.58 -14.19 12.10
C GLY A 169 -26.34 -15.37 12.72
N PHE A 170 -25.81 -16.59 12.60
CA PHE A 170 -26.40 -17.77 13.25
C PHE A 170 -26.38 -17.67 14.77
N ALA A 171 -25.29 -17.17 15.35
CA ALA A 171 -25.22 -16.97 16.79
C ALA A 171 -26.17 -15.90 17.31
N ALA A 172 -26.39 -14.82 16.54
CA ALA A 172 -27.41 -13.83 16.86
C ALA A 172 -28.81 -14.43 16.85
N ARG A 173 -29.11 -15.31 15.87
CA ARG A 173 -30.35 -16.09 15.85
C ARG A 173 -30.48 -16.95 17.10
N ASP A 174 -29.44 -17.68 17.48
CA ASP A 174 -29.47 -18.57 18.65
C ASP A 174 -29.67 -17.80 19.96
N LEU A 175 -29.12 -16.58 20.06
CA LEU A 175 -29.34 -15.66 21.16
C LEU A 175 -30.81 -15.24 21.28
N VAL A 176 -31.47 -14.93 20.15
CA VAL A 176 -32.88 -14.53 20.12
C VAL A 176 -33.80 -15.68 20.56
N PHE A 177 -33.47 -16.92 20.17
CA PHE A 177 -34.23 -18.11 20.58
C PHE A 177 -33.84 -18.66 21.95
N GLY A 178 -32.87 -18.05 22.64
CA GLY A 178 -32.42 -18.50 23.96
C GLY A 178 -31.68 -19.85 23.96
N VAL A 179 -31.20 -20.30 22.80
CA VAL A 179 -30.44 -21.55 22.62
C VAL A 179 -28.94 -21.29 22.51
N ALA A 180 -28.49 -20.08 22.85
CA ALA A 180 -27.09 -19.69 22.77
C ALA A 180 -26.21 -20.51 23.72
N ASP A 181 -25.21 -21.16 23.14
CA ASP A 181 -24.22 -21.92 23.87
C ASP A 181 -22.92 -21.12 24.07
N SER A 182 -22.28 -21.34 25.22
CA SER A 182 -20.98 -20.77 25.59
C SER A 182 -19.87 -21.17 24.59
N GLN A 183 -19.93 -22.39 24.06
CA GLN A 183 -18.96 -22.88 23.08
C GLN A 183 -19.08 -22.13 21.74
N THR A 184 -20.30 -21.80 21.33
CA THR A 184 -20.57 -20.97 20.15
C THR A 184 -19.90 -19.60 20.31
N GLY A 185 -20.04 -18.97 21.49
CA GLY A 185 -19.39 -17.70 21.80
C GLY A 185 -17.85 -17.75 21.67
N TRP A 186 -17.22 -18.80 22.23
CA TRP A 186 -15.77 -18.97 22.13
C TRP A 186 -15.31 -19.17 20.68
N SER A 187 -16.06 -19.94 19.88
CA SER A 187 -15.74 -20.17 18.47
C SER A 187 -15.79 -18.89 17.63
N LEU A 188 -16.78 -18.03 17.88
CA LEU A 188 -16.92 -16.74 17.20
C LEU A 188 -15.82 -15.76 17.58
N ALA A 189 -15.46 -15.70 18.86
CA ALA A 189 -14.39 -14.84 19.34
C ALA A 189 -13.06 -15.22 18.69
N LEU A 190 -12.75 -16.52 18.66
CA LEU A 190 -11.50 -17.02 18.08
C LEU A 190 -11.45 -16.78 16.55
N LEU A 191 -12.59 -16.92 15.87
CA LEU A 191 -12.72 -16.61 14.44
C LEU A 191 -12.62 -15.09 14.15
N LEU A 192 -13.19 -14.24 15.00
CA LEU A 192 -13.05 -12.79 14.91
C LEU A 192 -11.58 -12.37 15.04
N ILE A 193 -10.92 -12.85 16.09
CA ILE A 193 -9.51 -12.55 16.36
C ILE A 193 -8.66 -12.98 15.16
N SER A 194 -8.90 -14.17 14.61
CA SER A 194 -8.18 -14.66 13.42
C SER A 194 -8.40 -13.78 12.21
N THR A 195 -9.62 -13.32 11.97
CA THR A 195 -9.96 -12.41 10.87
C THR A 195 -9.27 -11.05 11.04
N VAL A 196 -9.29 -10.49 12.26
CA VAL A 196 -8.64 -9.22 12.58
C VAL A 196 -7.13 -9.33 12.42
N VAL A 197 -6.50 -10.40 12.92
CA VAL A 197 -5.06 -10.62 12.79
C VAL A 197 -4.67 -10.79 11.33
N LEU A 198 -5.46 -11.52 10.52
CA LEU A 198 -5.24 -11.61 9.07
C LEU A 198 -5.32 -10.24 8.39
N ALA A 199 -6.30 -9.40 8.77
CA ALA A 199 -6.41 -8.04 8.24
C ALA A 199 -5.21 -7.17 8.62
N LEU A 200 -4.76 -7.22 9.87
CA LEU A 200 -3.56 -6.51 10.32
C LEU A 200 -2.31 -7.02 9.61
N ALA A 201 -2.17 -8.33 9.43
CA ALA A 201 -1.07 -8.95 8.69
C ALA A 201 -1.07 -8.51 7.21
N TRP A 202 -2.24 -8.37 6.60
CA TRP A 202 -2.40 -7.87 5.23
C TRP A 202 -1.96 -6.39 5.12
N VAL A 203 -2.43 -5.54 6.03
CA VAL A 203 -2.06 -4.11 6.07
C VAL A 203 -0.54 -3.94 6.27
N ASN A 204 0.05 -4.72 7.17
CA ASN A 204 1.49 -4.68 7.47
C ASN A 204 2.36 -5.21 6.31
N SER A 205 1.85 -6.15 5.51
CA SER A 205 2.62 -6.79 4.44
C SER A 205 2.53 -6.08 3.08
N PHE A 206 1.38 -5.49 2.72
CA PHE A 206 1.21 -4.84 1.42
C PHE A 206 1.49 -3.33 1.44
N GLY A 207 1.41 -2.68 2.60
CA GLY A 207 1.50 -1.23 2.71
C GLY A 207 0.32 -0.54 2.02
N THR A 208 -0.23 0.49 2.66
CA THR A 208 -1.34 1.31 2.14
C THR A 208 -1.09 1.88 0.72
N GLY A 209 0.17 1.88 0.26
CA GLY A 209 0.60 2.32 -1.07
C GLY A 209 0.21 1.41 -2.24
N VAL A 210 -0.12 0.13 -2.03
CA VAL A 210 -0.68 -0.71 -3.12
C VAL A 210 -2.13 -0.35 -3.35
N PHE A 211 -2.95 -0.29 -2.29
CA PHE A 211 -4.35 0.10 -2.39
C PHE A 211 -4.51 1.50 -2.97
N ARG A 212 -3.68 2.46 -2.53
CA ARG A 212 -3.69 3.83 -3.07
C ARG A 212 -3.26 3.89 -4.54
N ARG A 213 -2.30 3.07 -4.97
CA ARG A 213 -1.91 2.98 -6.39
C ARG A 213 -3.01 2.36 -7.25
N THR A 214 -3.64 1.28 -6.78
CA THR A 214 -4.76 0.64 -7.48
C THR A 214 -5.97 1.58 -7.56
N TRP A 215 -6.28 2.28 -6.48
CA TRP A 215 -7.34 3.30 -6.46
C TRP A 215 -7.04 4.45 -7.40
N ASN A 216 -5.79 4.95 -7.41
CA ASN A 216 -5.38 6.00 -8.33
C ASN A 216 -5.38 5.54 -9.79
N SER A 217 -5.08 4.27 -10.08
CA SER A 217 -5.18 3.73 -11.45
C SER A 217 -6.62 3.54 -11.92
N LEU A 218 -7.56 3.28 -11.00
CA LEU A 218 -8.99 3.21 -11.34
C LEU A 218 -9.59 4.61 -11.57
N ASN A 219 -9.05 5.63 -10.90
CA ASN A 219 -9.42 7.04 -11.10
C ASN A 219 -8.56 7.75 -12.16
N ALA A 220 -7.64 7.06 -12.82
CA ALA A 220 -6.88 7.64 -13.92
C ALA A 220 -7.79 7.74 -15.14
N THR A 221 -8.23 8.96 -15.46
CA THR A 221 -8.90 9.25 -16.73
C THR A 221 -7.90 9.01 -17.87
N PRO A 222 -8.21 8.14 -18.85
CA PRO A 222 -7.38 8.04 -20.05
C PRO A 222 -7.40 9.38 -20.77
N ALA A 223 -6.21 9.89 -21.12
CA ALA A 223 -6.02 11.08 -21.92
C ALA A 223 -6.34 10.80 -23.40
#